data_AF-A0A1E5G970-F1
#
_entry.id   AF-A0A1E5G970-F1
#
_cell.length_a   1.000
_cell.length_b   1.000
_cell.length_c   1.000
_cell.angle_alpha   90.00
_cell.angle_beta   90.00
_cell.angle_gamma   90.00
#
_symmetry.space_group_name_H-M   'P 1'
#
loop_
_entity.id
_entity.type
_entity.pdbx_description
1 polymer ?
#
loop_
_entity_poly.entity_id
_entity_poly.type
_entity_poly.pdbx_seq_one_letter_code
_entity_poly.pdbx_strand_id
1 'polypeptide(L)'
;MNKFSWVNMNIVKLVGFLVVVAGALFVCLYGMNFNAKEEEQRKIEYAEATLKSETAKIQQLNVQVSGFYKDETEEFLISQIEEDQIKQLESKINQLKIEASDFGLEAAQFSVDISEVSKEKEELVFKITDIKEKYMIQNQLTKMLLQAPQTWEVSSETAVINKEASADKLLKIQNDVLKKGGSWGSAMTAYITEMDAQVKLYTEIKQGINKMLAGDSLTSEATVENLIYRVEQLPQVKNEQLRKELSDQLDVIEELLNTQALGEEATAEEPV
;
A
#
# COMPACT_ATOMS: atom_id res chain seq x y z
N MET A 1 33.84 97.55 -12.38
CA MET A 1 32.46 97.08 -12.59
C MET A 1 32.48 95.57 -12.78
N ASN A 2 31.64 94.89 -12.02
CA ASN A 2 31.54 93.44 -11.87
C ASN A 2 31.09 92.72 -13.13
N LYS A 3 31.54 91.47 -13.29
CA LYS A 3 30.74 90.25 -13.10
C LYS A 3 31.45 89.09 -13.80
N PHE A 4 32.09 88.17 -13.08
CA PHE A 4 32.22 86.74 -13.46
C PHE A 4 33.02 85.98 -12.39
N SER A 5 32.43 85.75 -11.20
CA SER A 5 32.89 84.66 -10.32
C SER A 5 31.74 83.97 -9.57
N TRP A 6 30.52 84.07 -10.10
CA TRP A 6 29.34 83.39 -9.54
C TRP A 6 29.08 82.00 -10.16
N VAL A 7 29.74 81.69 -11.29
CA VAL A 7 29.52 80.43 -12.04
C VAL A 7 30.32 79.25 -11.45
N ASN A 8 31.35 79.50 -10.65
CA ASN A 8 32.24 78.44 -10.16
C ASN A 8 31.74 77.71 -8.91
N MET A 9 30.82 78.29 -8.12
CA MET A 9 30.37 77.68 -6.87
C MET A 9 29.16 76.75 -7.04
N ASN A 10 28.35 76.96 -8.09
CA ASN A 10 27.22 76.08 -8.40
C ASN A 10 27.65 74.82 -9.17
N ILE A 11 28.66 74.89 -10.05
CA ILE A 11 29.17 73.70 -10.76
C ILE A 11 29.94 72.79 -9.81
N VAL A 12 30.75 73.33 -8.89
CA VAL A 12 31.46 72.53 -7.87
C VAL A 12 30.50 71.89 -6.87
N LYS A 13 29.41 72.58 -6.48
CA LYS A 13 28.35 71.99 -5.66
C LYS A 13 27.52 70.95 -6.42
N LEU A 14 27.23 71.15 -7.70
CA LEU A 14 26.49 70.21 -8.54
C LEU A 14 27.30 68.93 -8.80
N VAL A 15 28.61 69.05 -9.08
CA VAL A 15 29.54 67.92 -9.27
C VAL A 15 29.81 67.17 -7.95
N GLY A 16 29.98 67.89 -6.84
CA GLY A 16 30.11 67.28 -5.52
C GLY A 16 28.85 66.52 -5.07
N PHE A 17 27.65 67.06 -5.35
CA PHE A 17 26.39 66.40 -5.04
C PHE A 17 26.15 65.15 -5.91
N LEU A 18 26.52 65.19 -7.20
CA LEU A 18 26.44 64.03 -8.11
C LEU A 18 27.38 62.88 -7.72
N VAL A 19 28.58 63.16 -7.24
CA VAL A 19 29.54 62.13 -6.78
C VAL A 19 29.08 61.46 -5.48
N VAL A 20 28.49 62.21 -4.55
CA VAL A 20 27.97 61.66 -3.27
C VAL A 20 26.71 60.81 -3.52
N VAL A 21 25.81 61.24 -4.40
CA VAL A 21 24.61 60.47 -4.76
C VAL A 21 24.96 59.20 -5.55
N ALA A 22 25.92 59.27 -6.48
CA ALA A 22 26.42 58.09 -7.20
C ALA A 22 27.18 57.12 -6.27
N GLY A 23 27.96 57.63 -5.31
CA GLY A 23 28.66 56.83 -4.31
C GLY A 23 27.71 56.13 -3.33
N ALA A 24 26.62 56.78 -2.91
CA ALA A 24 25.60 56.19 -2.05
C ALA A 24 24.79 55.09 -2.78
N LEU A 25 24.45 55.31 -4.07
CA LEU A 25 23.80 54.28 -4.90
C LEU A 25 24.72 53.09 -5.18
N PHE A 26 26.02 53.33 -5.35
CA PHE A 26 27.02 52.26 -5.51
C PHE A 26 27.17 51.44 -4.22
N VAL A 27 27.25 52.08 -3.04
CA VAL A 27 27.32 51.37 -1.74
C VAL A 27 26.01 50.65 -1.41
N CYS A 28 24.85 51.17 -1.81
CA CYS A 28 23.57 50.47 -1.64
C CYS A 28 23.44 49.27 -2.60
N LEU A 29 23.83 49.40 -3.87
CA LEU A 29 23.80 48.29 -4.85
C LEU A 29 24.87 47.23 -4.57
N TYR A 30 26.10 47.63 -4.22
CA TYR A 30 27.14 46.69 -3.77
C TYR A 30 26.78 46.07 -2.42
N GLY A 31 26.19 46.82 -1.49
CA GLY A 31 25.73 46.31 -0.20
C GLY A 31 24.58 45.31 -0.33
N MET A 32 23.64 45.55 -1.25
CA MET A 32 22.59 44.57 -1.59
C MET A 32 23.17 43.30 -2.22
N ASN A 33 24.14 43.42 -3.14
CA ASN A 33 24.81 42.25 -3.74
C ASN A 33 25.76 41.52 -2.77
N PHE A 34 26.39 42.22 -1.82
CA PHE A 34 27.27 41.62 -0.81
C PHE A 34 26.45 40.93 0.29
N ASN A 35 25.38 41.57 0.78
CA ASN A 35 24.43 40.93 1.70
C ASN A 35 23.74 39.74 1.06
N ALA A 36 23.38 39.81 -0.23
CA ALA A 36 22.80 38.68 -0.95
C ALA A 36 23.78 37.50 -1.05
N LYS A 37 25.07 37.75 -1.34
CA LYS A 37 26.11 36.71 -1.36
C LYS A 37 26.37 36.10 0.02
N GLU A 38 26.37 36.93 1.08
CA GLU A 38 26.55 36.47 2.45
C GLU A 38 25.32 35.71 2.98
N GLU A 39 24.12 36.07 2.52
CA GLU A 39 22.89 35.32 2.78
C GLU A 39 22.88 33.97 2.04
N GLU A 40 23.30 33.96 0.78
CA GLU A 40 23.44 32.75 -0.04
C GLU A 40 24.48 31.79 0.56
N GLN A 41 25.66 32.28 0.95
CA GLN A 41 26.66 31.47 1.64
C GLN A 41 26.14 30.92 2.97
N ARG A 42 25.41 31.71 3.76
CA ARG A 42 24.78 31.21 4.99
C ARG A 42 23.75 30.11 4.73
N LYS A 43 22.99 30.21 3.65
CA LYS A 43 22.05 29.14 3.23
C LYS A 43 22.79 27.88 2.81
N ILE A 44 23.92 28.01 2.10
CA ILE A 44 24.77 26.87 1.71
C ILE A 44 25.40 26.21 2.95
N GLU A 45 26.00 26.98 3.86
CA GLU A 45 26.57 26.46 5.11
C GLU A 45 25.50 25.77 5.99
N TYR A 46 24.32 26.38 6.09
CA TYR A 46 23.19 25.78 6.79
C TYR A 46 22.73 24.48 6.12
N ALA A 47 22.71 24.43 4.79
CA ALA A 47 22.33 23.25 4.05
C ALA A 47 23.37 22.13 4.17
N GLU A 48 24.67 22.42 4.13
CA GLU A 48 25.75 21.45 4.38
C GLU A 48 25.65 20.85 5.80
N ALA A 49 25.45 21.71 6.81
CA ALA A 49 25.27 21.27 8.19
C ALA A 49 24.01 20.41 8.37
N THR A 50 22.91 20.81 7.71
CA THR A 50 21.64 20.07 7.74
C THR A 50 21.80 18.73 7.02
N LEU A 51 22.39 18.70 5.83
CA LEU A 51 22.63 17.49 5.04
C LEU A 51 23.38 16.43 5.85
N LYS A 52 24.44 16.81 6.59
CA LYS A 52 25.14 15.87 7.47
C LYS A 52 24.20 15.22 8.50
N SER A 53 23.27 15.98 9.05
CA SER A 53 22.27 15.46 9.99
C SER A 53 21.20 14.61 9.30
N GLU A 54 20.79 14.97 8.08
CA GLU A 54 19.81 14.24 7.28
C GLU A 54 20.37 12.91 6.76
N THR A 55 21.65 12.85 6.37
CA THR A 55 22.35 11.59 6.06
C THR A 55 22.35 10.63 7.25
N ALA A 56 22.63 11.14 8.46
CA ALA A 56 22.55 10.31 9.66
C ALA A 56 21.11 9.82 9.93
N LYS A 57 20.09 10.66 9.69
CA LYS A 57 18.68 10.24 9.78
C LYS A 57 18.32 9.20 8.74
N ILE A 58 18.79 9.32 7.51
CA ILE A 58 18.59 8.33 6.43
C ILE A 58 19.13 6.97 6.86
N GLN A 59 20.34 6.91 7.41
CA GLN A 59 20.91 5.65 7.91
C GLN A 59 20.06 5.06 9.05
N GLN A 60 19.58 5.88 9.98
CA GLN A 60 18.68 5.43 11.06
C GLN A 60 17.32 4.96 10.54
N LEU A 61 16.78 5.63 9.52
CA LEU A 61 15.53 5.24 8.87
C LEU A 61 15.72 3.93 8.10
N ASN A 62 16.87 3.71 7.47
CA ASN A 62 17.16 2.45 6.77
C ASN A 62 17.16 1.27 7.73
N VAL A 63 17.78 1.40 8.90
CA VAL A 63 17.73 0.36 9.94
C VAL A 63 16.29 0.09 10.40
N GLN A 64 15.48 1.14 10.57
CA GLN A 64 14.07 0.98 10.96
C GLN A 64 13.22 0.33 9.86
N VAL A 65 13.42 0.71 8.60
CA VAL A 65 12.73 0.15 7.44
C VAL A 65 13.13 -1.32 7.23
N SER A 66 14.42 -1.64 7.31
CA SER A 66 14.91 -3.03 7.25
C SER A 66 14.34 -3.89 8.38
N GLY A 67 14.01 -3.30 9.54
CA GLY A 67 13.35 -3.98 10.65
C GLY A 67 11.94 -4.47 10.37
N PHE A 68 11.29 -4.05 9.28
CA PHE A 68 10.02 -4.63 8.82
C PHE A 68 10.19 -5.92 8.04
N TYR A 69 11.39 -6.17 7.51
CA TYR A 69 11.70 -7.42 6.85
C TYR A 69 12.16 -8.45 7.87
N LYS A 70 11.88 -9.72 7.57
CA LYS A 70 12.27 -10.85 8.41
C LYS A 70 13.79 -11.05 8.41
N ASP A 71 14.43 -10.77 7.28
CA ASP A 71 15.86 -10.95 7.08
C ASP A 71 16.38 -10.00 5.99
N GLU A 72 17.70 -10.07 5.75
CA GLU A 72 18.42 -9.21 4.81
C GLU A 72 18.05 -9.45 3.34
N THR A 73 17.27 -10.49 3.01
CA THR A 73 16.78 -10.68 1.64
C THR A 73 15.68 -9.69 1.27
N GLU A 74 15.07 -9.03 2.27
CA GLU A 74 13.98 -8.07 2.10
C GLU A 74 12.77 -8.64 1.31
N GLU A 75 12.63 -9.96 1.28
CA GLU A 75 11.53 -10.64 0.60
C GLU A 75 10.26 -10.62 1.46
N PHE A 76 10.35 -11.12 2.69
CA PHE A 76 9.21 -11.31 3.58
C PHE A 76 9.15 -10.30 4.72
N LEU A 77 7.95 -9.82 5.01
CA LEU A 77 7.66 -8.97 6.15
C LEU A 77 7.54 -9.80 7.45
N ILE A 78 7.87 -9.17 8.58
CA ILE A 78 7.55 -9.73 9.90
C ILE A 78 6.03 -9.77 10.13
N SER A 79 5.57 -10.67 11.01
CA SER A 79 4.14 -10.94 11.20
C SER A 79 3.37 -9.89 12.00
N GLN A 80 4.06 -9.02 12.74
CA GLN A 80 3.45 -8.04 13.64
C GLN A 80 3.84 -6.60 13.25
N ILE A 81 3.37 -6.17 12.08
CA ILE A 81 3.52 -4.78 11.63
C ILE A 81 2.21 -4.04 11.84
N GLU A 82 2.28 -2.87 12.48
CA GLU A 82 1.14 -1.95 12.57
C GLU A 82 1.18 -0.96 11.41
N GLU A 83 0.03 -0.70 10.79
CA GLU A 83 -0.09 0.27 9.69
C GLU A 83 0.44 1.66 10.07
N ASP A 84 0.25 2.06 11.32
CA ASP A 84 0.73 3.34 11.85
C ASP A 84 2.25 3.42 11.91
N GLN A 85 2.96 2.31 12.13
CA GLN A 85 4.43 2.29 12.09
C GLN A 85 4.95 2.56 10.67
N ILE A 86 4.32 1.95 9.65
CA ILE A 86 4.64 2.19 8.24
C ILE A 86 4.40 3.66 7.89
N LYS A 87 3.23 4.21 8.25
CA LYS A 87 2.87 5.61 7.98
C LYS A 87 3.82 6.59 8.67
N GLN A 88 4.22 6.32 9.90
CA GLN A 88 5.16 7.16 10.63
C GLN A 88 6.53 7.19 9.94
N LEU A 89 7.03 6.04 9.47
CA LEU A 89 8.30 5.99 8.74
C LEU A 89 8.21 6.64 7.37
N GLU A 90 7.14 6.38 6.61
CA GLU A 90 6.85 7.07 5.34
C GLU A 90 6.85 8.59 5.53
N SER A 91 6.18 9.09 6.57
CA SER A 91 6.18 10.52 6.89
C SER A 91 7.56 11.07 7.25
N LYS A 92 8.37 10.32 8.01
CA LYS A 92 9.74 10.75 8.37
C LYS A 92 10.64 10.82 7.13
N ILE A 93 10.54 9.83 6.23
CA ILE A 93 11.30 9.79 4.97
C ILE A 93 10.92 10.99 4.08
N ASN A 94 9.62 11.29 3.98
CA ASN A 94 9.14 12.42 3.18
C ASN A 94 9.55 13.80 3.75
N GLN A 95 9.84 13.89 5.05
CA GLN A 95 10.29 15.12 5.71
C GLN A 95 11.79 15.38 5.60
N LEU A 96 12.57 14.44 5.03
CA LEU A 96 14.01 14.59 4.83
C LEU A 96 14.31 15.73 3.85
N LYS A 97 15.11 16.69 4.31
CA LYS A 97 15.52 17.88 3.56
C LYS A 97 16.87 17.64 2.87
N ILE A 98 16.86 17.38 1.57
CA ILE A 98 18.10 17.04 0.84
C ILE A 98 18.28 17.83 -0.45
N GLU A 99 17.24 18.53 -0.91
CA GLU A 99 17.26 19.27 -2.17
C GLU A 99 17.52 20.75 -1.95
N ALA A 100 18.06 21.45 -2.96
CA ALA A 100 18.30 22.90 -2.91
C ALA A 100 17.04 23.69 -2.50
N SER A 101 15.87 23.25 -2.98
CA SER A 101 14.55 23.82 -2.70
C SER A 101 14.20 23.78 -1.21
N ASP A 102 14.61 22.75 -0.48
CA ASP A 102 14.38 22.60 0.97
C ASP A 102 15.09 23.68 1.80
N PHE A 103 16.09 24.32 1.20
CA PHE A 103 16.91 25.39 1.79
C PHE A 103 16.63 26.77 1.18
N GLY A 104 15.66 26.87 0.27
CA GLY A 104 15.36 28.12 -0.45
C GLY A 104 16.47 28.57 -1.39
N LEU A 105 17.19 27.60 -1.98
CA LEU A 105 18.23 27.81 -2.98
C LEU A 105 17.75 27.29 -4.34
N GLU A 106 18.17 27.94 -5.43
CA GLU A 106 18.07 27.37 -6.76
C GLU A 106 19.11 26.25 -6.94
N ALA A 107 18.82 25.25 -7.79
CA ALA A 107 19.74 24.14 -8.04
C ALA A 107 21.14 24.60 -8.48
N ALA A 108 21.24 25.69 -9.26
CA ALA A 108 22.52 26.26 -9.70
C ALA A 108 23.33 26.90 -8.55
N GLN A 109 22.68 27.26 -7.45
CA GLN A 109 23.31 27.85 -6.26
C GLN A 109 23.75 26.80 -5.26
N PHE A 110 23.29 25.55 -5.44
CA PHE A 110 23.56 24.45 -4.54
C PHE A 110 24.77 23.66 -5.02
N SER A 111 25.96 24.04 -4.53
CA SER A 111 27.22 23.41 -4.92
C SER A 111 27.56 22.12 -4.16
N VAL A 112 26.65 21.65 -3.30
CA VAL A 112 26.87 20.45 -2.48
C VAL A 112 26.54 19.20 -3.29
N ASP A 113 27.45 18.23 -3.31
CA ASP A 113 27.18 16.92 -3.92
C ASP A 113 26.23 16.13 -3.01
N ILE A 114 25.01 15.93 -3.49
CA ILE A 114 23.96 15.17 -2.81
C ILE A 114 23.62 13.86 -3.53
N SER A 115 24.40 13.45 -4.51
CA SER A 115 24.07 12.32 -5.38
C SER A 115 23.90 11.00 -4.60
N GLU A 116 24.81 10.72 -3.66
CA GLU A 116 24.74 9.55 -2.79
C GLU A 116 23.53 9.62 -1.84
N VAL A 117 23.34 10.75 -1.16
CA VAL A 117 22.24 10.95 -0.19
C VAL A 117 20.87 10.89 -0.89
N SER A 118 20.77 11.41 -2.11
CA SER A 118 19.54 11.34 -2.91
C SER A 118 19.21 9.91 -3.29
N LYS A 119 20.22 9.14 -3.71
CA LYS A 119 20.05 7.72 -4.02
C LYS A 119 19.62 6.91 -2.79
N GLU A 120 20.21 7.15 -1.62
CA GLU A 120 19.78 6.50 -0.38
C GLU A 120 18.33 6.85 0.00
N LYS A 121 17.92 8.11 -0.17
CA LYS A 121 16.52 8.53 0.06
C LYS A 121 15.58 7.85 -0.95
N GLU A 122 15.93 7.79 -2.22
CA GLU A 122 15.14 7.10 -3.25
C GLU A 122 14.97 5.61 -2.93
N GLU A 123 16.05 4.95 -2.49
CA GLU A 123 16.01 3.55 -2.05
C GLU A 123 15.09 3.38 -0.83
N LEU A 124 15.17 4.28 0.16
CA LEU A 124 14.25 4.27 1.30
C LEU A 124 12.78 4.42 0.89
N VAL A 125 12.49 5.36 -0.02
CA VAL A 125 11.14 5.58 -0.56
C VAL A 125 10.64 4.34 -1.28
N PHE A 126 11.50 3.70 -2.08
CA PHE A 126 11.17 2.44 -2.74
C PHE A 126 10.85 1.33 -1.73
N LYS A 127 11.72 1.13 -0.72
CA LYS A 127 11.54 0.09 0.30
C LYS A 127 10.27 0.30 1.12
N ILE A 128 10.01 1.51 1.63
CA ILE A 128 8.80 1.76 2.43
C ILE A 128 7.52 1.60 1.59
N THR A 129 7.58 1.93 0.30
CA THR A 129 6.46 1.71 -0.63
C THR A 129 6.23 0.22 -0.86
N ASP A 130 7.30 -0.56 -1.07
CA ASP A 130 7.21 -2.02 -1.20
C ASP A 130 6.59 -2.66 0.06
N ILE A 131 7.08 -2.28 1.25
CA ILE A 131 6.54 -2.72 2.54
C ILE A 131 5.05 -2.41 2.66
N LYS A 132 4.66 -1.18 2.35
CA LYS A 132 3.26 -0.74 2.42
C LYS A 132 2.36 -1.57 1.51
N GLU A 133 2.78 -1.81 0.27
CA GLU A 133 2.01 -2.61 -0.69
C GLU A 133 1.94 -4.08 -0.27
N LYS A 134 3.07 -4.68 0.16
CA LYS A 134 3.11 -6.06 0.69
C LYS A 134 2.19 -6.20 1.90
N TYR A 135 2.25 -5.25 2.84
CA TYR A 135 1.40 -5.20 4.02
C TYR A 135 -0.09 -5.11 3.65
N MET A 136 -0.46 -4.23 2.70
CA MET A 136 -1.83 -4.10 2.24
C MET A 136 -2.37 -5.42 1.65
N ILE A 137 -1.57 -6.10 0.82
CA ILE A 137 -1.94 -7.39 0.23
C ILE A 137 -2.12 -8.46 1.31
N GLN A 138 -1.16 -8.58 2.23
CA GLN A 138 -1.24 -9.54 3.34
C GLN A 138 -2.44 -9.28 4.25
N ASN A 139 -2.77 -8.02 4.53
CA ASN A 139 -3.94 -7.65 5.32
C ASN A 139 -5.25 -7.99 4.59
N GLN A 140 -5.33 -7.75 3.28
CA GLN A 140 -6.50 -8.12 2.48
C GLN A 140 -6.71 -9.64 2.43
N LEU A 141 -5.63 -10.42 2.26
CA LEU A 141 -5.70 -11.88 2.31
C LEU A 141 -6.11 -12.38 3.70
N THR A 142 -5.53 -11.80 4.76
CA THR A 142 -5.86 -12.11 6.15
C THR A 142 -7.35 -11.97 6.44
N LYS A 143 -7.99 -10.90 5.96
CA LYS A 143 -9.43 -10.67 6.14
C LYS A 143 -10.31 -11.74 5.48
N MET A 144 -9.79 -12.48 4.51
CA MET A 144 -10.51 -13.56 3.82
C MET A 144 -10.17 -14.94 4.37
N LEU A 145 -9.27 -15.04 5.35
CA LEU A 145 -8.91 -16.28 6.03
C LEU A 145 -9.65 -16.40 7.36
N LEU A 146 -9.92 -17.63 7.77
CA LEU A 146 -10.42 -17.93 9.12
C LEU A 146 -9.35 -17.66 10.18
N GLN A 147 -8.09 -17.95 9.84
CA GLN A 147 -6.93 -17.67 10.66
C GLN A 147 -5.76 -17.26 9.77
N ALA A 148 -5.10 -16.15 10.11
CA ALA A 148 -3.89 -15.72 9.41
C ALA A 148 -2.73 -16.69 9.68
N PRO A 149 -1.87 -16.96 8.67
CA PRO A 149 -0.68 -17.75 8.92
C PRO A 149 0.29 -16.95 9.80
N GLN A 150 1.07 -17.65 10.62
CA GLN A 150 2.10 -17.02 11.47
C GLN A 150 3.19 -16.36 10.63
N THR A 151 3.54 -16.96 9.49
CA THR A 151 4.41 -16.38 8.48
C THR A 151 3.87 -16.74 7.11
N TRP A 152 4.11 -15.90 6.11
CA TRP A 152 3.61 -16.13 4.75
C TRP A 152 4.48 -17.09 3.92
N GLU A 153 5.57 -17.60 4.50
CA GLU A 153 6.46 -18.59 3.88
C GLU A 153 5.97 -20.03 4.05
N VAL A 154 5.07 -20.29 5.00
CA VAL A 154 4.56 -21.65 5.23
C VAL A 154 3.60 -22.06 4.13
N SER A 155 3.44 -23.39 3.99
CA SER A 155 2.55 -24.00 2.99
C SER A 155 1.15 -23.39 3.01
N SER A 156 0.69 -22.97 1.83
CA SER A 156 -0.66 -22.44 1.63
C SER A 156 -1.74 -23.49 1.87
N GLU A 157 -1.42 -24.79 1.88
CA GLU A 157 -2.39 -25.88 2.09
C GLU A 157 -3.17 -25.77 3.41
N THR A 158 -2.58 -25.11 4.41
CA THR A 158 -3.20 -24.87 5.72
C THR A 158 -4.17 -23.69 5.74
N ALA A 159 -4.21 -22.89 4.66
CA ALA A 159 -5.12 -21.77 4.55
C ALA A 159 -6.57 -22.25 4.52
N VAL A 160 -7.44 -21.59 5.28
CA VAL A 160 -8.88 -21.85 5.31
C VAL A 160 -9.60 -20.53 5.08
N ILE A 161 -10.41 -20.45 4.03
CA ILE A 161 -11.17 -19.22 3.73
C ILE A 161 -12.28 -18.99 4.74
N ASN A 162 -12.71 -17.74 4.90
CA ASN A 162 -13.94 -17.38 5.61
C ASN A 162 -15.04 -16.92 4.63
N LYS A 163 -16.17 -16.43 5.15
CA LYS A 163 -17.33 -16.00 4.35
C LYS A 163 -17.07 -14.76 3.49
N GLU A 164 -16.05 -13.97 3.80
CA GLU A 164 -15.73 -12.76 3.05
C GLU A 164 -14.92 -13.04 1.79
N ALA A 165 -14.35 -14.24 1.66
CA ALA A 165 -13.59 -14.64 0.49
C ALA A 165 -14.48 -14.72 -0.76
N SER A 166 -14.02 -14.14 -1.87
CA SER A 166 -14.69 -14.22 -3.16
C SER A 166 -13.70 -14.21 -4.31
N ALA A 167 -14.09 -14.79 -5.45
CA ALA A 167 -13.27 -14.85 -6.65
C ALA A 167 -12.85 -13.44 -7.12
N ASP A 168 -13.78 -12.48 -7.11
CA ASP A 168 -13.50 -11.09 -7.52
C ASP A 168 -12.46 -10.39 -6.64
N LYS A 169 -12.50 -10.63 -5.31
CA LYS A 169 -11.51 -10.06 -4.39
C LYS A 169 -10.15 -10.70 -4.60
N LEU A 170 -10.09 -12.02 -4.74
CA LEU A 170 -8.85 -12.76 -4.98
C LEU A 170 -8.21 -12.38 -6.31
N LEU A 171 -9.00 -12.21 -7.39
CA LEU A 171 -8.51 -11.77 -8.69
C LEU A 171 -7.85 -10.39 -8.62
N LYS A 172 -8.45 -9.45 -7.87
CA LYS A 172 -7.87 -8.11 -7.68
C LYS A 172 -6.50 -8.19 -7.01
N ILE A 173 -6.41 -8.97 -5.92
CA ILE A 173 -5.14 -9.15 -5.20
C ILE A 173 -4.11 -9.85 -6.09
N GLN A 174 -4.51 -10.86 -6.87
CA GLN A 174 -3.60 -11.56 -7.79
C GLN A 174 -2.95 -10.59 -8.78
N ASN A 175 -3.73 -9.65 -9.35
CA ASN A 175 -3.20 -8.66 -10.27
C ASN A 175 -2.18 -7.71 -9.63
N ASP A 176 -2.32 -7.43 -8.33
CA ASP A 176 -1.35 -6.62 -7.60
C ASP A 176 -0.08 -7.42 -7.24
N VAL A 177 -0.23 -8.70 -6.89
CA VAL A 177 0.88 -9.63 -6.64
C VAL A 177 1.75 -9.85 -7.88
N LEU A 178 1.13 -9.99 -9.07
CA LEU A 178 1.85 -10.20 -10.32
C LEU A 178 2.83 -9.06 -10.67
N LYS A 179 2.65 -7.87 -10.09
CA LYS A 179 3.55 -6.73 -10.28
C LYS A 179 4.84 -6.83 -9.44
N LYS A 180 4.87 -7.66 -8.40
CA LYS A 180 5.94 -7.68 -7.39
C LYS A 180 6.99 -8.79 -7.57
N GLY A 181 6.64 -9.90 -8.22
CA GLY A 181 7.58 -11.01 -8.44
C GLY A 181 8.20 -11.58 -7.14
N GLY A 182 9.35 -12.24 -7.28
CA GLY A 182 10.14 -12.74 -6.13
C GLY A 182 9.54 -13.95 -5.40
N SER A 183 10.19 -14.31 -4.30
CA SER A 183 9.76 -15.41 -3.42
C SER A 183 8.47 -15.03 -2.70
N TRP A 184 8.36 -13.77 -2.28
CA TRP A 184 7.13 -13.24 -1.70
C TRP A 184 5.94 -13.33 -2.65
N GLY A 185 6.08 -12.90 -3.90
CA GLY A 185 4.98 -12.92 -4.87
C GLY A 185 4.57 -14.35 -5.25
N SER A 186 5.53 -15.27 -5.29
CA SER A 186 5.26 -16.71 -5.49
C SER A 186 4.46 -17.28 -4.32
N ALA A 187 4.84 -16.96 -3.08
CA ALA A 187 4.11 -17.38 -1.90
C ALA A 187 2.68 -16.81 -1.89
N MET A 188 2.50 -15.52 -2.16
CA MET A 188 1.18 -14.90 -2.22
C MET A 188 0.30 -15.56 -3.29
N THR A 189 0.86 -15.87 -4.45
CA THR A 189 0.16 -16.57 -5.54
C THR A 189 -0.29 -17.97 -5.10
N ALA A 190 0.53 -18.70 -4.34
CA ALA A 190 0.15 -20.01 -3.81
C ALA A 190 -1.02 -19.92 -2.82
N TYR A 191 -1.02 -18.91 -1.92
CA TYR A 191 -2.16 -18.65 -1.03
C TYR A 191 -3.42 -18.28 -1.81
N ILE A 192 -3.31 -17.38 -2.79
CA ILE A 192 -4.46 -16.95 -3.60
C ILE A 192 -5.04 -18.12 -4.39
N THR A 193 -4.18 -18.98 -4.95
CA THR A 193 -4.61 -20.17 -5.72
C THR A 193 -5.37 -21.16 -4.83
N GLU A 194 -4.86 -21.43 -3.63
CA GLU A 194 -5.53 -22.29 -2.66
C GLU A 194 -6.88 -21.71 -2.21
N MET A 195 -6.92 -20.41 -1.90
CA MET A 195 -8.15 -19.73 -1.51
C MET A 195 -9.18 -19.72 -2.66
N ASP A 196 -8.75 -19.50 -3.89
CA ASP A 196 -9.60 -19.51 -5.08
C ASP A 196 -10.20 -20.90 -5.34
N ALA A 197 -9.41 -21.96 -5.15
CA ALA A 197 -9.89 -23.34 -5.24
C ALA A 197 -11.01 -23.62 -4.20
N GLN A 198 -10.83 -23.17 -2.95
CA GLN A 198 -11.85 -23.30 -1.90
C GLN A 198 -13.11 -22.49 -2.23
N VAL A 199 -12.97 -21.26 -2.74
CA VAL A 199 -14.10 -20.42 -3.15
C VAL A 199 -14.88 -21.07 -4.28
N LYS A 200 -14.19 -21.63 -5.29
CA LYS A 200 -14.81 -22.34 -6.41
C LYS A 200 -15.61 -23.55 -5.93
N LEU A 201 -14.98 -24.42 -5.15
CA LEU A 201 -15.63 -25.61 -4.58
C LEU A 201 -16.89 -25.24 -3.79
N TYR A 202 -16.78 -24.30 -2.86
CA TYR A 202 -17.91 -23.85 -2.05
C TYR A 202 -19.05 -23.29 -2.92
N THR A 203 -18.70 -22.46 -3.91
CA THR A 203 -19.68 -21.85 -4.81
C THR A 203 -20.36 -22.89 -5.70
N GLU A 204 -19.63 -23.87 -6.21
CA GLU A 204 -20.17 -24.97 -7.03
C GLU A 204 -21.15 -25.84 -6.24
N ILE A 205 -20.78 -26.24 -5.01
CA ILE A 205 -21.68 -27.00 -4.14
C ILE A 205 -22.94 -26.18 -3.85
N LYS A 206 -22.77 -24.92 -3.43
CA LYS A 206 -23.89 -24.02 -3.11
C LYS A 206 -24.83 -23.81 -4.30
N GLN A 207 -24.29 -23.61 -5.50
CA GLN A 207 -25.09 -23.49 -6.71
C GLN A 207 -25.81 -24.79 -7.05
N GLY A 208 -25.16 -25.94 -6.85
CA GLY A 208 -25.77 -27.26 -7.00
C GLY A 208 -26.98 -27.44 -6.07
N ILE A 209 -26.81 -27.12 -4.79
CA ILE A 209 -27.89 -27.14 -3.78
C ILE A 209 -29.01 -26.19 -4.17
N ASN A 210 -28.69 -24.95 -4.52
CA ASN A 210 -29.69 -23.95 -4.91
C ASN A 210 -30.49 -24.34 -6.16
N LYS A 211 -29.96 -25.20 -7.04
CA LYS A 211 -30.72 -25.72 -8.19
C LYS A 211 -31.76 -26.75 -7.79
N MET A 212 -31.59 -27.43 -6.65
CA MET A 212 -32.52 -28.42 -6.11
C MET A 212 -33.75 -27.77 -5.44
N LEU A 213 -33.69 -26.46 -5.17
CA LEU A 213 -34.76 -25.70 -4.53
C LEU A 213 -35.24 -24.52 -5.40
N ALA A 214 -36.55 -24.33 -5.48
CA ALA A 214 -37.18 -23.13 -6.03
C ALA A 214 -38.03 -22.47 -4.92
N GLY A 215 -37.39 -21.60 -4.13
CA GLY A 215 -37.98 -21.15 -2.86
C GLY A 215 -38.04 -22.31 -1.87
N ASP A 216 -39.23 -22.64 -1.38
CA ASP A 216 -39.46 -23.70 -0.39
C ASP A 216 -39.86 -25.05 -1.03
N SER A 217 -39.79 -25.18 -2.36
CA SER A 217 -40.21 -26.39 -3.09
C SER A 217 -39.05 -27.04 -3.83
N LEU A 218 -39.10 -28.38 -3.94
CA LEU A 218 -38.14 -29.16 -4.72
C LEU A 218 -38.27 -28.89 -6.22
N THR A 219 -37.15 -28.91 -6.93
CA THR A 219 -37.09 -28.86 -8.40
C THR A 219 -36.85 -30.25 -8.98
N SER A 220 -36.85 -30.37 -10.32
CA SER A 220 -36.46 -31.61 -11.01
C SER A 220 -34.99 -32.03 -10.78
N GLU A 221 -34.14 -31.11 -10.30
CA GLU A 221 -32.74 -31.42 -9.97
C GLU A 221 -32.61 -32.02 -8.57
N ALA A 222 -33.65 -31.96 -7.73
CA ALA A 222 -33.67 -32.60 -6.43
C ALA A 222 -33.91 -34.10 -6.57
N THR A 223 -32.85 -34.86 -6.90
CA THR A 223 -32.87 -36.33 -6.90
C THR A 223 -32.00 -36.87 -5.77
N VAL A 224 -32.22 -38.12 -5.39
CA VAL A 224 -31.39 -38.82 -4.38
C VAL A 224 -29.94 -38.89 -4.84
N GLU A 225 -29.67 -39.12 -6.12
CA GLU A 225 -28.31 -39.16 -6.67
C GLU A 225 -27.63 -37.80 -6.56
N ASN A 226 -28.33 -36.71 -6.89
CA ASN A 226 -27.80 -35.37 -6.77
C ASN A 226 -27.56 -34.99 -5.30
N LEU A 227 -28.46 -35.38 -4.38
CA LEU A 227 -28.26 -35.20 -2.94
C LEU A 227 -26.98 -35.90 -2.46
N ILE A 228 -26.84 -37.20 -2.75
CA ILE A 228 -25.65 -38.00 -2.37
C ILE A 228 -24.38 -37.34 -2.92
N TYR A 229 -24.39 -36.96 -4.20
CA TYR A 229 -23.25 -36.30 -4.82
C TYR A 229 -22.85 -35.02 -4.09
N ARG A 230 -23.80 -34.19 -3.63
CA ARG A 230 -23.49 -32.98 -2.85
C ARG A 230 -22.95 -33.31 -1.46
N VAL A 231 -23.54 -34.29 -0.78
CA VAL A 231 -23.08 -34.75 0.54
C VAL A 231 -21.63 -35.25 0.48
N GLU A 232 -21.27 -36.00 -0.56
CA GLU A 232 -19.90 -36.51 -0.78
C GLU A 232 -18.86 -35.40 -1.01
N GLN A 233 -19.29 -34.22 -1.47
CA GLN A 233 -18.42 -33.06 -1.67
C GLN A 233 -18.18 -32.27 -0.38
N LEU A 234 -19.09 -32.31 0.60
CA LEU A 234 -19.00 -31.51 1.83
C LEU A 234 -17.69 -31.67 2.62
N PRO A 235 -17.10 -32.88 2.77
CA PRO A 235 -15.84 -33.04 3.49
C PRO A 235 -14.67 -32.25 2.91
N GLN A 236 -14.74 -31.87 1.63
CA GLN A 236 -13.72 -31.09 0.93
C GLN A 236 -13.77 -29.60 1.31
N VAL A 237 -14.88 -29.12 1.89
CA VAL A 237 -15.00 -27.75 2.40
C VAL A 237 -14.28 -27.65 3.74
N LYS A 238 -13.08 -27.05 3.72
CA LYS A 238 -12.20 -26.91 4.90
C LYS A 238 -12.81 -26.08 6.03
N ASN A 239 -13.57 -25.03 5.69
CA ASN A 239 -14.21 -24.18 6.70
C ASN A 239 -15.46 -24.86 7.27
N GLU A 240 -15.43 -25.17 8.57
CA GLU A 240 -16.51 -25.90 9.24
C GLU A 240 -17.84 -25.15 9.25
N GLN A 241 -17.81 -23.82 9.35
CA GLN A 241 -19.01 -22.98 9.35
C GLN A 241 -19.66 -22.94 7.97
N LEU A 242 -18.86 -22.82 6.90
CA LEU A 242 -19.36 -22.90 5.52
C LEU A 242 -19.88 -24.29 5.20
N ARG A 243 -19.18 -25.33 5.64
CA ARG A 243 -19.61 -26.72 5.50
C ARG A 243 -20.94 -26.97 6.21
N LYS A 244 -21.11 -26.45 7.43
CA LYS A 244 -22.37 -26.53 8.16
C LYS A 244 -23.51 -25.81 7.45
N GLU A 245 -23.26 -24.61 6.92
CA GLU A 245 -24.27 -23.88 6.13
C GLU A 245 -24.79 -24.72 4.95
N LEU A 246 -23.91 -25.41 4.24
CA LEU A 246 -24.31 -26.30 3.14
C LEU A 246 -25.00 -27.57 3.64
N SER A 247 -24.53 -28.17 4.73
CA SER A 247 -25.16 -29.35 5.35
C SER A 247 -26.60 -29.05 5.78
N ASP A 248 -26.81 -27.94 6.48
CA ASP A 248 -28.14 -27.55 6.95
C ASP A 248 -29.11 -27.34 5.77
N GLN A 249 -28.62 -26.92 4.58
CA GLN A 249 -29.44 -26.83 3.36
C GLN A 249 -29.75 -28.20 2.74
N LEU A 250 -28.80 -29.14 2.78
CA LEU A 250 -29.02 -30.50 2.27
C LEU A 250 -30.00 -31.27 3.16
N ASP A 251 -29.94 -31.10 4.49
CA ASP A 251 -30.86 -31.73 5.44
C ASP A 251 -32.32 -31.34 5.15
N VAL A 252 -32.57 -30.07 4.79
CA VAL A 252 -33.90 -29.59 4.36
C VAL A 252 -34.37 -30.28 3.08
N ILE A 253 -33.46 -30.44 2.10
CA ILE A 253 -33.78 -31.12 0.85
C ILE A 253 -34.10 -32.60 1.09
N GLU A 254 -33.34 -33.26 1.97
CA GLU A 254 -33.58 -34.65 2.36
C GLU A 254 -34.98 -34.84 2.99
N GLU A 255 -35.35 -33.96 3.93
CA GLU A 255 -36.67 -34.00 4.58
C GLU A 255 -37.82 -33.82 3.56
N LEU A 256 -37.66 -32.90 2.62
CA LEU A 256 -38.65 -32.66 1.57
C LEU A 256 -38.77 -33.86 0.61
N LEU A 257 -37.64 -34.49 0.23
CA LEU A 257 -37.65 -35.68 -0.63
C LEU A 257 -38.35 -36.86 0.03
N ASN A 258 -38.06 -37.10 1.32
CA ASN A 258 -38.72 -38.15 2.09
C ASN A 258 -40.23 -37.89 2.22
N THR A 259 -40.63 -36.64 2.42
CA THR A 259 -42.05 -36.26 2.50
C THR A 259 -42.78 -36.50 1.17
N GLN A 260 -42.14 -36.16 0.04
CA GLN A 260 -42.70 -36.43 -1.28
C GLN A 260 -42.88 -37.92 -1.53
N ALA A 261 -41.87 -38.74 -1.23
CA ALA A 261 -41.92 -40.19 -1.41
C ALA A 261 -43.06 -40.85 -0.61
N LEU A 262 -43.24 -40.45 0.66
CA LEU A 262 -44.33 -40.96 1.52
C LEU A 262 -45.72 -40.50 1.05
N GLY A 263 -45.82 -39.29 0.50
CA GLY A 263 -47.06 -38.77 -0.08
C GLY A 263 -47.47 -39.52 -1.36
N GLU A 264 -46.50 -39.87 -2.19
CA GLU A 264 -46.72 -40.67 -3.41
C GLU A 264 -47.16 -42.11 -3.07
N GLU A 265 -46.56 -42.75 -2.06
CA GLU A 265 -46.97 -44.08 -1.57
C GLU A 265 -48.40 -44.09 -1.03
N ALA A 266 -48.81 -43.08 -0.25
CA ALA A 266 -50.16 -42.98 0.29
C ALA A 266 -51.25 -42.81 -0.80
N THR A 267 -50.94 -42.15 -1.91
CA THR A 267 -51.88 -42.00 -3.05
C THR A 267 -51.95 -43.22 -3.96
N ALA A 268 -50.96 -44.12 -3.90
CA ALA A 268 -50.92 -45.34 -4.70
C ALA A 268 -51.73 -46.50 -4.07
N GLU A 269 -52.06 -46.42 -2.78
CA GLU A 269 -52.77 -47.46 -2.02
C GLU A 269 -54.31 -47.28 -1.91
N GLU A 270 -54.92 -46.28 -2.55
CA GLU A 270 -56.39 -46.19 -2.68
C GLU A 270 -56.87 -46.75 -4.04
N PRO A 271 -57.23 -48.05 -4.15
CA PRO A 271 -58.04 -48.55 -5.25
C PRO A 271 -59.53 -48.28 -4.99
N VAL A 272 -60.21 -47.77 -6.04
CA VAL A 272 -61.68 -47.68 -6.16
C VAL A 272 -62.32 -49.07 -6.15
#